data_AF-A0A930SBN9-F1
#
_entry.id   AF-A0A930SBN9-F1
#
_cell.length_a   1.000
_cell.length_b   1.000
_cell.length_c   1.000
_cell.angle_alpha   90.00
_cell.angle_beta   90.00
_cell.angle_gamma   90.00
#
_symmetry.space_group_name_H-M   'P 1'
#
loop_
_entity.id
_entity.type
_entity.pdbx_description
1 polymer ?
#
loop_
_entity_poly.entity_id
_entity_poly.type
_entity_poly.pdbx_seq_one_letter_code
_entity_poly.pdbx_strand_id
1 'polypeptide(L)'
;MRIEIDNKSWYDITDFDDYEEIEELGEITGTIGIPDCVDIESDWDSIQEYLGLSDNEQAIMIAYAEANSVFDWEEAMEAYVGNYTDGAEFAQTMSEELGYIPEVLPSWIAYHIDWQAVWDCELCYDYFKFDGHFFRNL
;
A
#
# COMPACT_ATOMS: atom_id res chain seq x y z
N MET A 1 -8.44 -5.39 -12.98
CA MET A 1 -7.86 -4.17 -13.60
C MET A 1 -8.31 -4.13 -15.05
N ARG A 2 -8.49 -2.96 -15.67
CA ARG A 2 -8.97 -2.89 -17.06
C ARG A 2 -8.14 -1.95 -17.92
N ILE A 3 -7.99 -2.32 -19.18
CA ILE A 3 -7.25 -1.56 -20.20
C ILE A 3 -8.16 -1.23 -21.38
N GLU A 4 -7.96 -0.06 -21.97
CA GLU A 4 -8.61 0.37 -23.21
C GLU A 4 -7.64 0.30 -24.37
N ILE A 5 -8.01 -0.44 -25.41
CA ILE A 5 -7.19 -0.57 -26.62
C ILE A 5 -7.77 0.33 -27.73
N ASP A 6 -6.90 1.09 -28.39
CA ASP A 6 -7.19 1.91 -29.57
C ASP A 6 -8.32 2.95 -29.39
N ASN A 7 -8.66 3.35 -28.16
CA ASN A 7 -9.87 4.12 -27.81
C ASN A 7 -11.19 3.46 -28.29
N LYS A 8 -11.26 2.13 -28.31
CA LYS A 8 -12.42 1.37 -28.84
C LYS A 8 -13.06 0.46 -27.80
N SER A 9 -12.26 -0.41 -27.20
CA SER A 9 -12.75 -1.56 -26.44
C SER A 9 -11.99 -1.68 -25.12
N TRP A 10 -12.73 -2.02 -24.07
CA TRP A 10 -12.19 -2.26 -22.74
C TRP A 10 -12.11 -3.75 -22.45
N TYR A 11 -10.94 -4.21 -22.00
CA TYR A 11 -10.65 -5.60 -21.66
C TYR A 11 -10.32 -5.72 -20.17
N ASP A 12 -10.58 -6.88 -19.57
CA ASP A 12 -10.03 -7.18 -18.24
C ASP A 12 -8.59 -7.67 -18.41
N ILE A 13 -7.70 -7.26 -17.54
CA ILE A 13 -6.30 -7.69 -17.61
C ILE A 13 -6.17 -9.21 -17.41
N THR A 14 -7.12 -9.82 -16.70
CA THR A 14 -7.17 -11.27 -16.47
C THR A 14 -7.53 -12.06 -17.72
N ASP A 15 -7.92 -11.40 -18.82
CA ASP A 15 -8.21 -12.04 -20.09
C ASP A 15 -6.93 -12.45 -20.85
N PHE A 16 -5.75 -12.04 -20.38
CA PHE A 16 -4.46 -12.21 -21.04
C PHE A 16 -3.48 -13.00 -20.17
N ASP A 17 -2.78 -13.96 -20.77
CA ASP A 17 -1.74 -14.74 -20.11
C ASP A 17 -0.35 -14.07 -20.24
N ASP A 18 -0.15 -13.26 -21.28
CA ASP A 18 1.09 -12.53 -21.55
C ASP A 18 0.82 -11.13 -22.14
N TYR A 19 1.82 -10.26 -22.08
CA TYR A 19 1.75 -8.91 -22.64
C TYR A 19 1.76 -8.88 -24.18
N GLU A 20 2.37 -9.89 -24.84
CA GLU A 20 2.42 -9.94 -26.31
C GLU A 20 0.99 -10.03 -26.89
N GLU A 21 0.07 -10.73 -26.23
CA GLU A 21 -1.36 -10.77 -26.61
C GLU A 21 -2.02 -9.38 -26.58
N ILE A 22 -1.62 -8.52 -25.62
CA ILE A 22 -2.13 -7.14 -25.53
C ILE A 22 -1.53 -6.29 -26.66
N GLU A 23 -0.22 -6.42 -26.92
CA GLU A 23 0.47 -5.72 -28.01
C GLU A 23 -0.12 -6.07 -29.38
N GLU A 24 -0.48 -7.35 -29.59
CA GLU A 24 -1.13 -7.81 -30.82
C GLU A 24 -2.51 -7.17 -31.06
N LEU A 25 -3.22 -6.76 -29.99
CA LEU A 25 -4.53 -6.11 -30.10
C LEU A 25 -4.44 -4.64 -30.50
N GLY A 26 -3.38 -3.92 -30.09
CA GLY A 26 -3.19 -2.50 -30.40
C GLY A 26 -2.56 -1.69 -29.27
N GLU A 27 -2.74 -0.37 -29.32
CA GLU A 27 -2.13 0.53 -28.34
C GLU A 27 -3.03 0.68 -27.10
N ILE A 28 -2.44 0.58 -25.90
CA ILE A 28 -3.13 0.91 -24.66
C ILE A 28 -3.32 2.43 -24.60
N THR A 29 -4.58 2.84 -24.52
CA THR A 29 -5.01 4.25 -24.58
C THR A 29 -5.66 4.74 -23.29
N GLY A 30 -5.97 3.82 -22.37
CA GLY A 30 -6.55 4.13 -21.07
C GLY A 30 -6.48 2.95 -20.11
N THR A 31 -6.52 3.24 -18.81
CA THR A 31 -6.43 2.25 -17.73
C THR A 31 -7.47 2.55 -16.65
N ILE A 32 -7.98 1.52 -15.97
CA ILE A 32 -8.86 1.63 -14.81
C ILE A 32 -8.41 0.64 -13.72
N GLY A 33 -8.21 1.18 -12.51
CA GLY A 33 -7.79 0.41 -11.34
C GLY A 33 -6.33 -0.04 -11.39
N ILE A 34 -5.53 0.56 -12.26
CA ILE A 34 -4.08 0.37 -12.37
C ILE A 34 -3.43 1.66 -11.85
N PRO A 35 -2.54 1.62 -10.84
CA PRO A 35 -1.86 2.80 -10.34
C PRO A 35 -1.05 3.51 -11.44
N ASP A 36 -0.96 4.84 -11.36
CA ASP A 36 -0.26 5.65 -12.37
C ASP A 36 1.24 5.33 -12.50
N CYS A 37 1.84 4.73 -11.47
CA CYS A 37 3.25 4.33 -11.50
C CYS A 37 3.52 3.03 -12.26
N VAL A 38 2.47 2.28 -12.63
CA VAL A 38 2.59 0.97 -13.28
C VAL A 38 2.73 1.13 -14.77
N ASP A 39 3.81 0.58 -15.31
CA ASP A 39 3.98 0.36 -16.74
C ASP A 39 3.63 -1.09 -17.08
N ILE A 40 2.56 -1.29 -17.85
CA ILE A 40 1.97 -2.62 -18.05
C ILE A 40 2.94 -3.58 -18.76
N GLU A 41 3.84 -3.05 -19.61
CA GLU A 41 4.84 -3.86 -20.31
C GLU A 41 5.95 -4.31 -19.37
N SER A 42 6.57 -3.37 -18.64
CA SER A 42 7.70 -3.70 -17.77
C SER A 42 7.30 -4.39 -16.47
N ASP A 43 6.10 -4.10 -15.97
CA ASP A 43 5.61 -4.56 -14.67
C ASP A 43 4.65 -5.75 -14.80
N TRP A 44 4.59 -6.40 -15.97
CA TRP A 44 3.67 -7.52 -16.21
C TRP A 44 3.77 -8.64 -15.16
N ASP A 45 4.98 -9.02 -14.79
CA ASP A 45 5.21 -10.04 -13.77
C ASP A 45 4.64 -9.61 -12.40
N SER A 46 4.85 -8.36 -12.00
CA SER A 46 4.28 -7.79 -10.76
C SER A 46 2.76 -7.69 -10.83
N ILE A 47 2.19 -7.40 -11.99
CA ILE A 47 0.73 -7.41 -12.22
C ILE A 47 0.17 -8.83 -12.04
N GLN A 48 0.82 -9.84 -12.62
CA GLN A 48 0.40 -11.23 -12.48
C GLN A 48 0.48 -11.70 -11.03
N GLU A 49 1.53 -11.31 -10.30
CA GLU A 49 1.63 -11.54 -8.86
C GLU A 49 0.48 -10.86 -8.10
N TYR A 50 0.25 -9.57 -8.34
CA TYR A 50 -0.86 -8.81 -7.75
C TYR A 50 -2.22 -9.49 -7.96
N LEU A 51 -2.50 -9.98 -9.17
CA LEU A 51 -3.77 -10.66 -9.48
C LEU A 51 -3.94 -11.99 -8.73
N GLY A 52 -2.85 -12.61 -8.30
CA GLY A 52 -2.84 -13.81 -7.46
C GLY A 52 -3.03 -13.55 -5.97
N LEU A 53 -2.88 -12.31 -5.52
CA LEU A 53 -3.05 -11.91 -4.11
C LEU A 53 -4.52 -11.90 -3.70
N SER A 54 -4.77 -12.03 -2.39
CA SER A 54 -6.12 -11.83 -1.82
C SER A 54 -6.54 -10.35 -1.87
N ASP A 55 -7.84 -10.07 -1.81
CA ASP A 55 -8.38 -8.70 -1.82
C ASP A 55 -7.70 -7.76 -0.80
N ASN A 56 -7.34 -8.28 0.38
CA ASN A 56 -6.67 -7.49 1.42
C ASN A 56 -5.20 -7.20 1.08
N GLU A 57 -4.49 -8.18 0.50
CA GLU A 57 -3.10 -8.01 0.07
C GLU A 57 -3.02 -7.06 -1.15
N GLN A 58 -3.97 -7.16 -2.07
CA GLN A 58 -4.13 -6.21 -3.17
C GLN A 58 -4.34 -4.78 -2.66
N ALA A 59 -5.19 -4.59 -1.65
CA ALA A 59 -5.42 -3.26 -1.06
C ALA A 59 -4.13 -2.68 -0.43
N ILE A 60 -3.34 -3.50 0.27
CA ILE A 60 -2.04 -3.08 0.83
C ILE A 60 -1.08 -2.66 -0.29
N MET A 61 -0.97 -3.46 -1.35
CA MET A 61 -0.05 -3.19 -2.47
C MET A 61 -0.44 -1.92 -3.23
N ILE A 62 -1.73 -1.69 -3.50
CA ILE A 62 -2.21 -0.46 -4.15
C ILE A 62 -1.93 0.75 -3.26
N ALA A 63 -2.23 0.68 -1.97
CA ALA A 63 -1.96 1.77 -1.04
C ALA A 63 -0.46 2.13 -1.00
N TYR A 64 0.43 1.14 -1.02
CA TYR A 64 1.88 1.36 -1.08
C TYR A 64 2.32 1.99 -2.41
N ALA A 65 1.81 1.46 -3.53
CA ALA A 65 2.13 1.94 -4.86
C ALA A 65 1.67 3.38 -5.10
N GLU A 66 0.47 3.74 -4.64
CA GLU A 66 -0.02 5.12 -4.72
C GLU A 66 0.80 6.09 -3.85
N ALA A 67 1.33 5.63 -2.72
CA ALA A 67 2.13 6.45 -1.81
C ALA A 67 3.58 6.64 -2.27
N ASN A 68 4.22 5.61 -2.83
CA ASN A 68 5.65 5.60 -3.15
C ASN A 68 5.98 5.52 -4.65
N SER A 69 4.98 5.33 -5.51
CA SER A 69 5.19 5.04 -6.93
C SER A 69 6.03 3.78 -7.17
N VAL A 70 5.85 2.77 -6.32
CA VAL A 70 6.53 1.47 -6.39
C VAL A 70 5.48 0.35 -6.39
N PHE A 71 5.44 -0.44 -7.46
CA PHE A 71 4.49 -1.54 -7.62
C PHE A 71 5.21 -2.90 -7.46
N ASP A 72 5.62 -3.19 -6.23
CA ASP A 72 6.35 -4.39 -5.85
C ASP A 72 5.75 -4.97 -4.55
N TRP A 73 5.36 -6.24 -4.59
CA TRP A 73 4.69 -6.87 -3.45
C TRP A 73 5.65 -7.16 -2.30
N GLU A 74 6.88 -7.60 -2.58
CA GLU A 74 7.87 -7.92 -1.55
C GLU A 74 8.26 -6.66 -0.78
N GLU A 75 8.49 -5.55 -1.48
CA GLU A 75 8.82 -4.25 -0.87
C GLU A 75 7.63 -3.70 -0.07
N ALA A 76 6.41 -3.75 -0.63
CA ALA A 76 5.21 -3.31 0.08
C ALA A 76 5.02 -4.08 1.38
N MET A 77 5.25 -5.39 1.36
CA MET A 77 5.11 -6.25 2.53
C MET A 77 6.25 -6.09 3.54
N GLU A 78 7.48 -5.79 3.09
CA GLU A 78 8.58 -5.40 3.98
C GLU A 78 8.29 -4.07 4.69
N ALA A 79 7.71 -3.11 3.99
CA ALA A 79 7.35 -1.81 4.56
C ALA A 79 6.13 -1.87 5.48
N TYR A 80 5.18 -2.78 5.24
CA TYR A 80 3.89 -2.80 5.92
C TYR A 80 3.99 -3.15 7.42
N VAL A 81 3.39 -2.31 8.27
CA VAL A 81 3.43 -2.46 9.74
C VAL A 81 2.04 -2.62 10.38
N GLY A 82 0.98 -2.66 9.58
CA GLY A 82 -0.38 -2.95 10.02
C GLY A 82 -1.41 -1.88 9.70
N ASN A 83 -2.60 -2.07 10.25
CA ASN A 83 -3.76 -1.19 10.09
C ASN A 83 -4.12 -0.56 11.42
N TYR A 84 -4.24 0.77 11.43
CA TYR A 84 -4.59 1.53 12.62
C TYR A 84 -5.57 2.64 12.22
N THR A 85 -6.43 3.03 13.15
CA THR A 85 -7.45 4.06 12.94
C THR A 85 -6.79 5.40 12.63
N ASP A 86 -5.73 5.75 13.37
CA ASP A 86 -4.96 6.98 13.23
C ASP A 86 -3.54 6.82 13.77
N GLY A 87 -2.75 7.89 13.66
CA GLY A 87 -1.37 7.90 14.12
C GLY A 87 -1.25 7.75 15.64
N ALA A 88 -2.26 8.19 16.40
CA ALA A 88 -2.30 8.03 17.84
C ALA A 88 -2.41 6.56 18.25
N GLU A 89 -3.31 5.80 17.62
CA GLU A 89 -3.43 4.35 17.85
C GLU A 89 -2.12 3.64 17.50
N PHE A 90 -1.54 3.92 16.34
CA PHE A 90 -0.26 3.35 15.94
C PHE A 90 0.87 3.66 16.94
N ALA A 91 1.02 4.93 17.33
CA ALA A 91 2.07 5.36 18.26
C ALA A 91 1.93 4.70 19.64
N GLN A 92 0.70 4.58 20.14
CA GLN A 92 0.41 3.90 21.40
C GLN A 92 0.76 2.41 21.30
N THR A 93 0.20 1.71 20.30
CA THR A 93 0.41 0.26 20.12
C THR A 93 1.89 -0.06 19.98
N MET A 94 2.62 0.68 19.13
CA MET A 94 4.06 0.50 18.97
C MET A 94 4.82 0.69 20.29
N SER A 95 4.49 1.75 21.04
CA SER A 95 5.16 2.05 22.31
C SER A 95 4.91 0.99 23.38
N GLU A 96 3.72 0.42 23.40
CA GLU A 96 3.32 -0.67 24.30
C GLU A 96 4.00 -2.00 23.90
N GLU A 97 3.95 -2.36 22.62
CA GLU A 97 4.49 -3.65 22.11
C GLU A 97 6.02 -3.72 22.17
N LEU A 98 6.71 -2.60 21.91
CA LEU A 98 8.17 -2.52 21.98
C LEU A 98 8.69 -2.26 23.40
N GLY A 99 7.80 -2.06 24.38
CA GLY A 99 8.17 -1.80 25.77
C GLY A 99 8.87 -0.44 25.97
N TYR A 100 8.60 0.55 25.12
CA TYR A 100 9.10 1.92 25.29
C TYR A 100 8.44 2.63 26.47
N ILE A 101 7.25 2.18 26.85
CA ILE A 101 6.62 2.56 28.11
C ILE A 101 6.61 1.36 29.09
N PRO A 102 6.62 1.61 30.41
CA PRO A 102 6.49 0.54 31.40
C PRO A 102 5.16 -0.20 31.24
N GLU A 103 5.17 -1.54 31.33
CA GLU A 103 3.95 -2.39 31.30
C GLU A 103 2.88 -1.93 32.31
N VAL A 104 3.32 -1.39 33.45
CA VAL A 104 2.44 -0.82 34.47
C VAL A 104 2.71 0.67 34.56
N LEU A 105 2.20 1.42 33.58
CA LEU A 105 2.16 2.88 33.64
C LEU A 105 0.92 3.31 34.44
N PRO A 106 1.07 4.08 35.54
CA PRO A 106 -0.08 4.58 36.28
C PRO A 106 -1.03 5.35 35.37
N SER A 107 -2.33 5.07 35.47
CA SER A 107 -3.35 5.59 34.54
C SER A 107 -3.40 7.12 34.51
N TRP A 108 -3.13 7.80 35.62
CA TRP A 108 -3.05 9.27 35.70
C TRP A 108 -1.83 9.86 34.97
N ILE A 109 -0.85 9.06 34.57
CA ILE A 109 0.19 9.46 33.60
C ILE A 109 -0.27 9.08 32.20
N ALA A 110 -0.71 7.83 32.01
CA ALA A 110 -1.11 7.30 30.71
C ALA A 110 -2.18 8.17 30.01
N TYR A 111 -3.19 8.64 30.76
CA TYR A 111 -4.25 9.51 30.23
C TYR A 111 -3.80 10.93 29.85
N HIS A 112 -2.54 11.28 30.11
CA HIS A 112 -1.94 12.55 29.75
C HIS A 112 -0.85 12.43 28.70
N ILE A 113 -0.64 11.23 28.12
CA ILE A 113 0.22 11.07 26.95
C ILE A 113 -0.57 11.50 25.71
N ASP A 114 -0.02 12.43 24.95
CA ASP A 114 -0.57 12.86 23.67
C ASP A 114 0.02 11.99 22.56
N TRP A 115 -0.62 10.87 22.28
CA TRP A 115 -0.16 9.91 21.27
C TRP A 115 -0.21 10.48 19.85
N GLN A 116 -1.16 11.39 19.57
CA GLN A 116 -1.21 12.05 18.27
C GLN A 116 0.01 12.95 18.08
N ALA A 117 0.43 13.68 19.12
CA ALA A 117 1.67 14.45 19.08
C ALA A 117 2.92 13.57 18.90
N VAL A 118 2.97 12.38 19.51
CA VAL A 118 4.07 11.41 19.29
C VAL A 118 4.14 11.01 17.81
N TRP A 119 2.99 10.73 17.18
CA TRP A 119 2.96 10.48 15.75
C TRP A 119 3.40 11.70 14.92
N ASP A 120 2.75 12.85 15.11
CA ASP A 120 2.94 14.05 14.28
C ASP A 120 4.34 14.66 14.39
N CYS A 121 5.00 14.50 15.54
CA CYS A 121 6.29 15.13 15.82
C CYS A 121 7.47 14.18 15.74
N GLU A 122 7.25 12.86 15.83
CA GLU A 122 8.36 11.89 15.95
C GLU A 122 8.21 10.76 14.93
N LEU A 123 7.12 9.99 14.95
CA LEU A 123 7.03 8.75 14.17
C LEU A 123 6.71 8.98 12.69
N CYS A 124 6.06 10.08 12.32
CA CYS A 124 5.69 10.34 10.91
C CYS A 124 6.88 10.59 9.98
N TYR A 125 8.11 10.66 10.51
CA TYR A 125 9.33 10.74 9.72
C TYR A 125 9.88 9.38 9.33
N ASP A 126 9.64 8.36 10.15
CA ASP A 126 10.08 6.98 9.89
C ASP A 126 8.95 6.11 9.31
N TYR A 127 7.70 6.55 9.46
CA TYR A 127 6.51 5.85 9.00
C TYR A 127 5.57 6.80 8.28
N PHE A 128 4.75 6.25 7.40
CA PHE A 128 3.65 6.97 6.76
C PHE A 128 2.37 6.15 6.81
N LYS A 129 1.24 6.85 6.64
CA LYS A 129 -0.10 6.27 6.56
C LYS A 129 -0.70 6.61 5.21
N PHE A 130 -1.25 5.61 4.52
CA PHE A 130 -2.04 5.80 3.31
C PHE A 130 -3.20 4.81 3.27
N ASP A 131 -4.40 5.30 2.95
CA ASP A 131 -5.66 4.52 2.92
C ASP A 131 -5.91 3.57 4.11
N GLY A 132 -5.51 3.98 5.33
CA GLY A 132 -5.69 3.17 6.55
C GLY A 132 -4.59 2.13 6.81
N HIS A 133 -3.67 1.96 5.86
CA HIS A 133 -2.46 1.15 6.01
C HIS A 133 -1.30 2.00 6.51
N PHE A 134 -0.46 1.40 7.37
CA PHE A 134 0.75 2.03 7.89
C PHE A 134 1.95 1.29 7.36
N PHE A 135 2.96 2.06 6.98
CA PHE A 135 4.17 1.58 6.36
C PHE A 135 5.38 2.30 6.95
N ARG A 136 6.53 1.64 6.92
CA ARG A 136 7.83 2.23 7.21
C ARG A 136 8.38 2.90 5.94
N ASN A 137 9.11 4.00 6.12
CA ASN A 137 9.97 4.54 5.07
C ASN A 137 11.21 3.64 4.93
N LEU A 138 11.33 2.97 3.78
CA LEU A 138 12.47 2.11 3.44
C LEU A 138 13.67 2.92 2.91
#